data_AF-A0A9E0TWR5-F1
#
_entry.id   AF-A0A9E0TWR5-F1
#
_cell.length_a   1.000
_cell.length_b   1.000
_cell.length_c   1.000
_cell.angle_alpha   90.00
_cell.angle_beta   90.00
_cell.angle_gamma   90.00
#
_symmetry.space_group_name_H-M   'P 1'
#
loop_
_entity.id
_entity.type
_entity.pdbx_description
1 polymer ?
#
loop_
_entity_poly.entity_id
_entity_poly.type
_entity_poly.pdbx_seq_one_letter_code
_entity_poly.pdbx_strand_id
1 'polypeptide(L)' 'MSPHNGFHFVLDCSITMAWLFEDETTQYTETILDQLSTHTAIVPTIWPLEVANVLVH' A
#
# COMPACT_ATOMS: atom_id res chain seq x y z
N MET A 1 27.12 -13.69 -2.45
CA MET A 1 25.72 -13.39 -2.82
C MET A 1 25.44 -11.96 -2.41
N SER A 2 25.18 -11.06 -3.36
CA SER A 2 24.79 -9.68 -3.07
C SER A 2 23.37 -9.68 -2.50
N PRO A 3 23.14 -9.09 -1.32
CA PRO A 3 21.78 -8.80 -0.90
C PRO A 3 21.31 -7.53 -1.62
N HIS A 4 20.00 -7.32 -1.66
CA HIS A 4 19.37 -6.05 -2.03
C HIS A 4 19.25 -5.77 -3.54
N ASN A 5 18.37 -6.51 -4.21
CA ASN A 5 17.53 -5.89 -5.23
C ASN A 5 16.07 -6.01 -4.79
N GLY A 6 15.76 -5.42 -3.63
CA GLY A 6 14.36 -5.25 -3.23
C GLY A 6 13.69 -4.40 -4.30
N PHE A 7 12.69 -4.97 -4.98
CA PHE A 7 11.89 -4.19 -5.92
C PHE A 7 11.10 -3.12 -5.17
N HIS A 8 11.04 -1.92 -5.75
CA HIS A 8 10.20 -0.84 -5.27
C HIS A 8 8.96 -0.75 -6.14
N PHE A 9 7.80 -0.57 -5.53
CA PHE A 9 6.55 -0.32 -6.26
C PHE A 9 5.85 0.90 -5.70
N VAL A 10 5.01 1.53 -6.53
CA VAL A 10 4.21 2.69 -6.10
C VAL A 10 2.93 2.17 -5.45
N LEU A 11 2.67 2.56 -4.21
CA LEU A 11 1.46 2.20 -3.48
C LEU A 11 0.47 3.37 -3.55
N ASP A 12 -0.72 3.06 -4.05
CA ASP A 12 -1.82 4.02 -4.18
C ASP A 12 -2.63 4.14 -2.86
N CYS A 13 -3.28 5.28 -2.66
CA CYS A 13 -4.15 5.50 -1.51
C CYS A 13 -5.30 4.48 -1.47
N SER A 14 -5.92 4.16 -2.60
CA SER A 14 -7.04 3.21 -2.67
C SER A 14 -6.67 1.82 -2.14
N ILE A 15 -5.47 1.33 -2.47
CA ILE A 15 -4.98 0.03 -1.98
C ILE A 15 -4.73 0.07 -0.47
N THR A 16 -4.25 1.20 0.04
CA THR A 16 -4.11 1.39 1.49
C THR A 16 -5.48 1.38 2.17
N MET A 17 -6.47 2.07 1.59
CA MET A 17 -7.83 2.14 2.16
C MET A 17 -8.51 0.77 2.14
N ALA A 18 -8.29 -0.03 1.10
CA ALA A 18 -8.82 -1.39 1.03
C ALA A 18 -8.41 -2.27 2.22
N TRP A 19 -7.27 -2.02 2.87
CA TRP A 19 -6.85 -2.73 4.08
C TRP A 19 -7.56 -2.26 5.36
N LEU A 20 -8.16 -1.06 5.34
CA LEU A 20 -8.87 -0.50 6.49
C LEU A 20 -10.35 -0.91 6.51
N PHE A 21 -10.89 -1.32 5.36
CA PHE A 21 -12.29 -1.74 5.22
C PHE A 21 -12.34 -3.20 4.78
N GLU A 22 -12.81 -4.09 5.65
CA GLU A 22 -12.85 -5.54 5.38
C GLU A 22 -13.61 -5.89 4.09
N ASP A 23 -14.66 -5.13 3.76
CA ASP A 23 -15.47 -5.32 2.55
C ASP A 23 -14.73 -4.95 1.24
N GLU A 24 -13.70 -4.10 1.32
CA GLU A 24 -12.87 -3.67 0.18
C GLU A 24 -11.56 -4.47 0.11
N THR A 25 -11.25 -5.29 1.11
CA THR A 25 -10.08 -6.16 1.10
C THR A 25 -10.27 -7.27 0.04
N THR A 26 -9.29 -7.44 -0.83
CA THR A 26 -9.30 -8.47 -1.87
C THR A 26 -7.98 -9.23 -1.85
N GLN A 27 -7.96 -10.42 -2.44
CA GLN A 27 -6.73 -11.22 -2.57
C GLN A 27 -5.57 -10.43 -3.21
N TYR A 28 -5.88 -9.49 -4.11
CA TYR A 28 -4.88 -8.61 -4.69
C TYR A 28 -4.30 -7.66 -3.65
N THR A 29 -5.12 -6.95 -2.88
CA THR A 29 -4.64 -6.00 -1.88
C THR A 29 -3.90 -6.71 -0.75
N GLU A 30 -4.32 -7.90 -0.35
CA GLU A 30 -3.60 -8.76 0.59
C GLU A 30 -2.22 -9.17 0.05
N THR A 31 -2.13 -9.56 -1.22
CA THR A 31 -0.85 -9.92 -1.86
C THR A 31 0.13 -8.74 -1.90
N ILE A 32 -0.38 -7.51 -2.06
CA ILE A 32 0.45 -6.30 -1.96
C ILE A 32 0.91 -6.06 -0.51
N LEU A 33 0.05 -6.30 0.48
CA LEU A 33 0.41 -6.19 1.89
C LEU A 33 1.52 -7.18 2.28
N ASP A 34 1.42 -8.43 1.83
CA ASP A 34 2.44 -9.46 2.07
C ASP A 34 3.80 -9.05 1.46
N GLN A 35 3.79 -8.44 0.27
CA GLN A 35 5.00 -7.98 -0.40
C GLN A 35 5.73 -6.89 0.41
N LEU A 36 5.03 -6.05 1.17
CA LEU A 36 5.65 -5.03 2.03
C LEU A 36 6.54 -5.63 3.13
N SER A 37 6.40 -6.91 3.45
CA SER A 37 7.29 -7.60 4.40
C SER A 37 8.72 -7.76 3.87
N THR A 38 8.90 -7.71 2.55
CA THR A 38 10.19 -7.95 1.87
C THR A 38 10.58 -6.84 0.89
N HIS A 39 9.65 -5.94 0.57
CA HIS A 39 9.79 -4.88 -0.43
C HIS A 39 9.40 -3.52 0.17
N THR A 40 9.84 -2.44 -0.47
CA THR A 40 9.51 -1.08 -0.06
C THR A 40 8.53 -0.45 -1.03
N ALA A 41 7.39 0.00 -0.51
CA ALA A 41 6.48 0.86 -1.26
C ALA A 41 6.93 2.31 -1.24
N ILE A 42 6.77 2.98 -2.38
CA ILE A 42 6.88 4.43 -2.54
C ILE A 42 5.45 4.96 -2.69
N VAL A 43 5.10 6.02 -1.97
CA VAL A 43 3.78 6.65 -2.09
C VAL A 43 3.90 8.02 -2.75
N PRO A 44 2.87 8.48 -3.48
CA PRO A 44 2.80 9.87 -3.93
C PRO A 44 2.89 10.86 -2.76
N THR A 45 3.47 12.04 -2.97
CA THR A 45 3.57 13.07 -1.92
C THR A 45 2.19 13.51 -1.38
N ILE A 46 1.13 13.36 -2.17
CA ILE A 46 -0.25 13.69 -1.78
C ILE A 46 -0.96 12.56 -1.03
N TRP A 47 -0.41 11.35 -1.00
CA TRP A 47 -0.98 10.18 -0.32
C TRP A 47 -1.46 10.45 1.11
N PRO A 48 -0.72 11.13 2.02
CA PRO A 48 -1.21 11.36 3.38
C PRO A 48 -2.45 12.27 3.42
N LEU A 49 -2.60 13.18 2.43
CA LEU A 49 -3.80 14.00 2.31
C LEU A 49 -4.99 13.18 1.83
N GLU A 50 -4.78 12.27 0.87
CA GLU A 50 -5.83 11.38 0.38
C GLU A 50 -6.30 10.41 1.47
N VAL A 51 -5.37 9.81 2.22
CA VAL A 51 -5.67 8.95 3.38
C VAL A 51 -6.50 9.72 4.41
N ALA A 52 -6.06 10.92 4.79
CA ALA A 52 -6.78 11.74 5.76
C ALA A 52 -8.19 12.11 5.26
N ASN A 53 -8.32 12.47 3.98
CA ASN A 53 -9.61 12.82 3.39
C ASN A 53 -10.58 11.64 3.39
N VAL A 54 -10.11 10.42 3.10
CA VAL A 54 -10.96 9.21 3.15
C VAL A 54 -11.37 8.89 4.58
N LEU A 55 -10.47 9.03 5.56
CA LEU A 55 -10.76 8.73 6.97
C LEU A 55 -11.71 9.72 7.66
N VAL A 56 -11.81 10.95 7.14
CA VAL A 56 -12.72 11.99 7.65
C VAL A 56 -14.12 11.89 7.02
N HIS A 57 -14.27 11.07 5.99
CA HIS A 57 -15.54 10.81 5.32
C HIS A 57 -16.31 9.67 6.00
#